data_AF-N8V3M5-F1
#
_entry.id   AF-N8V3M5-F1
#
_cell.length_a   1.000
_cell.length_b   1.000
_cell.length_c   1.000
_cell.angle_alpha   90.00
_cell.angle_beta   90.00
_cell.angle_gamma   90.00
#
_symmetry.space_group_name_H-M   'P 1'
#
loop_
_entity.id
_entity.type
_entity.pdbx_description
1 polymer ?
#
loop_
_entity_poly.entity_id
_entity_poly.type
_entity_poly.pdbx_seq_one_letter_code
_entity_poly.pdbx_strand_id
1 'polypeptide(L)'
;MADLDRFKRAREKTAFIEDANSDVKAPESKTKKITTRNKSEVELEPNTLSNRERSRTKQGRNITVPLFPEELKAIEAAVSKLSELGDTSINAFIRETILAKCEKIVGKDEYKSIVSEKFNVVKNK
;
A
#
# COMPACT_ATOMS: atom_id res chain seq x y z
N MET A 1 -1.39 -63.15 29.05
CA MET A 1 -1.72 -61.97 28.21
C MET A 1 -2.22 -60.84 29.10
N ALA A 2 -1.34 -60.15 29.83
CA ALA A 2 -1.75 -59.03 30.73
C ALA A 2 -0.91 -57.75 30.54
N ASP A 3 0.21 -57.80 29.82
CA ASP A 3 1.13 -56.66 29.69
C ASP A 3 0.88 -55.76 28.46
N LEU A 4 0.05 -56.19 27.49
CA LEU A 4 -0.24 -55.36 26.31
C LEU A 4 -1.13 -54.15 26.63
N ASP A 5 -1.82 -54.18 27.77
CA ASP A 5 -2.87 -53.24 28.14
C ASP A 5 -2.35 -52.03 28.93
N ARG A 6 -1.14 -52.15 29.51
CA ARG A 6 -0.48 -51.08 30.26
C ARG A 6 0.14 -50.02 29.34
N PHE A 7 0.66 -50.43 28.19
CA PHE A 7 1.26 -49.53 27.19
C PHE A 7 0.23 -48.75 26.37
N LYS A 8 -0.98 -49.29 26.18
CA LYS A 8 -2.08 -48.55 25.53
C LYS A 8 -2.58 -47.39 26.39
N ARG A 9 -2.75 -47.62 27.70
CA ARG A 9 -3.20 -46.58 28.65
C ARG A 9 -2.19 -45.45 28.88
N ALA A 10 -0.89 -45.71 28.67
CA ALA A 10 0.15 -44.69 28.74
C ALA A 10 0.15 -43.76 27.50
N ARG A 11 -0.32 -44.23 26.34
CA ARG A 11 -0.42 -43.44 25.10
C ARG A 11 -1.68 -42.57 25.04
N GLU A 12 -2.75 -42.95 25.73
CA GLU A 12 -3.98 -42.14 25.79
C GLU A 12 -3.86 -40.92 26.73
N LYS A 13 -2.87 -40.91 27.63
CA LYS A 13 -2.64 -39.80 28.59
C LYS A 13 -1.58 -38.78 28.14
N THR A 14 -1.40 -38.58 26.84
CA THR A 14 -0.59 -37.47 26.30
C THR A 14 -1.40 -36.55 25.37
N ALA A 15 -2.71 -36.46 25.59
CA ALA A 15 -3.60 -35.53 24.87
C ALA A 15 -3.80 -34.19 25.61
N PHE A 16 -2.87 -33.82 26.51
CA PHE A 16 -2.84 -32.50 27.15
C PHE A 16 -1.39 -32.07 27.33
N ILE A 17 -0.76 -31.64 26.23
CA ILE A 17 0.14 -30.50 26.31
C ILE A 17 -0.67 -29.39 25.66
N GLU A 18 -1.45 -28.69 26.48
CA GLU A 18 -1.91 -27.36 26.11
C GLU A 18 -0.64 -26.55 25.86
N ASP A 19 -0.38 -26.25 24.60
CA ASP A 19 0.67 -25.33 24.20
C ASP A 19 0.38 -24.01 24.93
N ALA A 20 1.18 -23.72 25.97
CA ALA A 20 1.04 -22.55 26.84
C ALA A 20 1.27 -21.20 26.12
N ASN A 21 1.31 -21.21 24.79
CA ASN A 21 1.49 -20.07 23.90
C ASN A 21 0.40 -19.96 22.83
N SER A 22 -0.77 -20.63 22.99
CA SER A 22 -1.89 -20.48 22.04
C SER A 22 -2.58 -19.10 22.09
N ASP A 23 -2.25 -18.27 23.08
CA ASP A 23 -2.77 -16.90 23.27
C ASP A 23 -2.02 -15.82 22.48
N VAL A 24 -1.04 -16.18 21.66
CA VAL A 24 -0.50 -15.22 20.70
C VAL A 24 -1.51 -15.11 19.56
N LYS A 25 -2.51 -14.23 19.73
CA LYS A 25 -3.30 -13.70 18.60
C LYS A 25 -2.30 -13.29 17.53
N ALA A 26 -2.30 -14.02 16.41
CA ALA A 26 -1.53 -13.64 15.24
C ALA A 26 -1.77 -12.14 15.01
N PRO A 27 -0.72 -11.32 14.88
CA PRO A 27 -0.91 -9.88 14.74
C PRO A 27 -1.81 -9.68 13.53
N GLU A 28 -3.05 -9.23 13.77
CA GLU A 28 -4.02 -9.00 12.71
C GLU A 28 -3.32 -8.17 11.65
N SER A 29 -3.11 -8.76 10.47
CA SER A 29 -2.49 -8.03 9.38
C SER A 29 -3.39 -6.84 9.13
N LYS A 30 -2.90 -5.62 9.41
CA LYS A 30 -3.63 -4.36 9.18
C LYS A 30 -3.73 -4.06 7.69
N THR A 31 -4.10 -5.06 6.90
CA THR A 31 -4.23 -4.98 5.46
C THR A 31 -5.54 -4.26 5.16
N LYS A 32 -5.43 -3.06 4.59
CA LYS A 32 -6.57 -2.29 4.09
C LYS A 32 -6.78 -2.66 2.62
N LYS A 33 -8.03 -2.83 2.20
CA LYS A 33 -8.39 -2.97 0.78
C LYS A 33 -8.88 -1.65 0.25
N ILE A 34 -8.36 -1.22 -0.90
CA ILE A 34 -8.93 -0.12 -1.68
C ILE A 34 -9.43 -0.64 -3.00
N THR A 35 -10.61 -0.18 -3.41
CA THR A 35 -11.14 -0.43 -4.75
C THR A 35 -10.77 0.74 -5.64
N THR A 36 -10.00 0.48 -6.69
CA THR A 36 -9.67 1.54 -7.66
C THR A 36 -10.85 1.84 -8.56
N ARG A 37 -10.77 2.94 -9.34
CA ARG A 37 -11.78 3.33 -10.33
C ARG A 37 -12.13 2.21 -11.32
N ASN A 38 -11.18 1.31 -11.60
CA ASN A 38 -11.36 0.18 -12.51
C ASN A 38 -11.91 -1.07 -11.80
N LYS A 39 -12.46 -0.93 -10.59
CA LYS A 39 -12.94 -2.01 -9.73
C LYS A 39 -11.88 -3.05 -9.36
N SER A 40 -10.60 -2.76 -9.55
CA SER A 40 -9.53 -3.63 -9.06
C SER A 40 -9.33 -3.40 -7.57
N GLU A 41 -9.31 -4.50 -6.81
CA GLU A 41 -8.94 -4.47 -5.41
C GLU A 41 -7.42 -4.43 -5.28
N VAL A 42 -6.94 -3.51 -4.45
CA VAL A 42 -5.54 -3.41 -4.08
C VAL A 42 -5.44 -3.59 -2.57
N GLU A 43 -4.66 -4.57 -2.17
CA GLU A 43 -4.30 -4.79 -0.77
C GLU A 43 -3.14 -3.88 -0.39
N LEU A 44 -3.32 -3.19 0.73
CA LEU A 44 -2.41 -2.19 1.27
C LEU A 44 -1.99 -2.59 2.68
N GLU A 45 -0.69 -2.52 2.95
CA GLU A 45 -0.14 -2.70 4.29
C GLU A 45 0.45 -1.38 4.81
N PRO A 46 0.49 -1.14 6.13
CA PRO A 46 1.16 0.02 6.70
C PRO A 46 2.63 0.09 6.25
N ASN A 47 3.12 1.27 5.89
CA ASN A 47 4.48 1.41 5.40
C ASN A 47 5.51 1.16 6.51
N THR A 48 6.28 0.09 6.35
CA THR A 48 7.45 -0.25 7.18
C THR A 48 8.79 0.06 6.49
N LEU A 49 8.76 0.46 5.22
CA LEU A 49 9.96 0.72 4.41
C LEU A 49 10.54 2.12 4.71
N SER A 50 11.87 2.22 4.60
CA SER A 50 12.56 3.52 4.68
C SER A 50 12.24 4.41 3.46
N ASN A 51 12.50 5.72 3.59
CA ASN A 51 12.27 6.66 2.48
C ASN A 51 13.08 6.33 1.22
N ARG A 52 14.27 5.71 1.37
CA ARG A 52 15.11 5.30 0.25
C ARG A 52 14.56 4.08 -0.49
N GLU A 53 13.92 3.17 0.25
CA GLU A 53 13.38 1.93 -0.29
C GLU A 53 11.97 2.13 -0.89
N ARG A 54 11.22 3.07 -0.32
CA ARG A 54 9.87 3.40 -0.76
C ARG A 54 9.89 4.26 -2.01
N SER A 55 9.87 3.61 -3.17
CA SER A 55 9.75 4.27 -4.47
C SER A 55 8.32 4.34 -4.98
N ARG A 56 7.95 5.46 -5.61
CA ARG A 56 6.70 5.61 -6.37
C ARG A 56 6.58 4.62 -7.53
N THR A 57 7.70 4.21 -8.15
CA THR A 57 7.67 3.18 -9.20
C THR A 57 7.33 1.79 -8.66
N LYS A 58 7.64 1.52 -7.39
CA LYS A 58 7.39 0.21 -6.76
C LYS A 58 6.03 0.14 -6.08
N GLN A 59 5.62 1.23 -5.43
CA GLN A 59 4.45 1.29 -4.55
C GLN A 59 3.31 2.17 -5.09
N GLY A 60 3.56 2.97 -6.13
CA GLY A 60 2.57 3.85 -6.71
C GLY A 60 1.51 3.13 -7.55
N ARG A 61 0.52 3.91 -7.96
CA ARG A 61 -0.53 3.50 -8.91
C ARG A 61 -0.58 4.50 -10.06
N ASN A 62 -0.76 3.99 -11.26
CA ASN A 62 -0.84 4.81 -12.46
C ASN A 62 -2.23 5.44 -12.55
N ILE A 63 -2.25 6.73 -12.89
CA ILE A 63 -3.44 7.44 -13.32
C ILE A 63 -3.31 7.61 -14.84
N THR A 64 -4.24 7.02 -15.59
CA THR A 64 -4.29 7.15 -17.05
C THR A 64 -5.40 8.12 -17.42
N VAL A 65 -5.04 9.21 -18.11
CA VAL A 65 -5.98 10.22 -18.60
C VAL A 65 -5.76 10.36 -20.10
N PRO A 66 -6.77 10.08 -20.95
CA PRO A 66 -6.66 10.38 -22.37
C PRO A 66 -6.60 11.90 -22.55
N LEU A 67 -5.69 12.35 -23.41
CA LEU A 67 -5.51 13.76 -23.76
C LEU A 67 -5.61 13.91 -25.27
N PHE A 68 -6.18 15.04 -25.71
CA PHE A 68 -6.06 15.46 -27.09
C PHE A 68 -4.64 15.94 -27.41
N PRO A 69 -4.21 15.91 -28.69
CA PRO A 69 -2.86 16.32 -29.07
C PRO A 69 -2.48 17.75 -28.64
N GLU A 70 -3.43 18.69 -28.69
CA GLU A 70 -3.25 20.08 -28.29
C GLU A 70 -3.08 20.23 -26.76
N GLU A 71 -3.75 19.39 -25.97
CA GLU A 71 -3.62 19.39 -24.51
C GLU A 71 -2.24 18.88 -24.10
N LEU A 72 -1.77 17.80 -24.73
CA LEU A 72 -0.41 17.30 -24.53
C LEU A 72 0.64 18.36 -24.89
N LYS A 73 0.49 19.00 -26.05
CA LYS A 73 1.40 20.08 -26.49
C LYS A 73 1.43 21.25 -25.51
N ALA A 74 0.28 21.64 -24.96
CA ALA A 74 0.20 22.70 -23.96
C ALA A 74 0.94 22.33 -22.66
N ILE A 75 0.80 21.08 -22.20
CA ILE A 75 1.51 20.58 -21.02
C ILE A 75 3.02 20.58 -21.26
N GLU A 76 3.48 20.06 -22.41
CA GLU A 76 4.90 20.05 -22.76
C GLU A 76 5.48 21.47 -22.81
N ALA A 77 4.80 22.40 -23.49
CA ALA A 77 5.24 23.78 -23.58
C ALA A 77 5.30 24.48 -22.21
N ALA A 78 4.36 24.19 -21.30
CA ALA A 78 4.38 24.72 -19.94
C ALA A 78 5.57 24.18 -19.14
N VAL A 79 5.82 22.87 -19.24
CA VAL A 79 6.96 22.24 -18.53
C VAL A 79 8.29 22.71 -19.09
N SER A 80 8.43 22.89 -20.41
CA SER A 80 9.65 23.45 -21.02
C SER A 80 9.97 24.83 -20.43
N LYS A 81 8.98 25.73 -20.33
CA LYS A 81 9.19 27.06 -19.73
C LYS A 81 9.54 27.01 -18.24
N LEU A 82 8.98 26.05 -17.50
CA LEU A 82 9.32 25.86 -16.09
C LEU A 82 10.71 25.23 -15.94
N SER A 83 11.12 24.36 -16.88
CA SER A 83 12.42 23.70 -16.87
C SER A 83 13.58 24.68 -17.04
N GLU A 84 13.36 25.77 -17.78
CA GLU A 84 14.31 26.88 -17.89
C GLU A 84 14.58 27.57 -16.54
N LEU A 85 13.63 27.49 -15.60
CA LEU A 85 13.73 28.08 -14.26
C LEU A 85 14.18 27.07 -13.19
N GLY A 86 14.26 25.79 -13.53
CA GLY A 86 14.74 24.71 -12.65
C GLY A 86 14.30 23.32 -13.13
N ASP A 87 15.00 22.26 -12.72
CA ASP A 87 14.78 20.89 -13.20
C ASP A 87 13.40 20.30 -12.81
N THR A 88 12.37 20.59 -13.60
CA THR A 88 11.01 20.07 -13.43
C THR A 88 10.68 19.07 -14.54
N SER A 89 10.47 17.80 -14.19
CA SER A 89 9.98 16.79 -15.14
C SER A 89 8.47 16.91 -15.36
N ILE A 90 7.97 16.51 -16.54
CA ILE A 90 6.53 16.47 -16.85
C ILE A 90 5.76 15.66 -15.79
N ASN A 91 6.31 14.51 -15.38
CA ASN A 91 5.69 13.66 -14.37
C ASN A 91 5.62 14.33 -12.98
N ALA A 92 6.63 15.11 -12.61
CA ALA A 92 6.61 15.88 -11.37
C ALA A 92 5.57 17.00 -11.45
N PHE A 93 5.58 17.75 -12.55
CA PHE A 93 4.62 18.84 -12.81
C PHE A 93 3.17 18.36 -12.75
N ILE A 94 2.81 17.30 -13.50
CA ILE A 94 1.45 16.75 -13.52
C ILE A 94 1.03 16.32 -12.11
N ARG A 95 1.90 15.57 -11.41
CA ARG A 95 1.61 15.08 -10.06
C ARG A 95 1.37 16.23 -9.08
N GLU A 96 2.25 17.22 -9.06
CA GLU A 96 2.16 18.35 -8.12
C GLU A 96 0.95 19.22 -8.42
N THR A 97 0.65 19.45 -9.70
CA THR A 97 -0.55 20.17 -10.12
C THR A 97 -1.82 19.49 -9.66
N ILE A 98 -1.91 18.16 -9.83
CA ILE A 98 -3.07 17.37 -9.37
C ILE A 98 -3.19 17.43 -7.85
N LEU A 99 -2.10 17.15 -7.12
CA LEU A 99 -2.11 17.13 -5.65
C LEU A 99 -2.47 18.50 -5.06
N ALA A 100 -1.94 19.58 -5.62
CA ALA A 100 -2.27 20.95 -5.21
C ALA A 100 -3.75 21.27 -5.46
N LYS A 101 -4.34 20.76 -6.55
CA LYS A 101 -5.78 20.93 -6.82
C LYS A 101 -6.62 20.10 -5.85
N CYS A 102 -6.21 18.86 -5.54
CA CYS A 102 -6.87 18.02 -4.55
C CYS A 102 -6.87 18.67 -3.15
N GLU A 103 -5.72 19.17 -2.69
CA GLU A 103 -5.62 19.85 -1.39
C GLU A 103 -6.57 21.05 -1.30
N LYS A 104 -6.70 21.83 -2.39
CA LYS A 104 -7.62 22.98 -2.44
C LYS A 104 -9.10 22.57 -2.38
N ILE A 105 -9.46 21.40 -2.92
CA ILE A 105 -10.86 20.93 -2.97
C ILE A 105 -11.25 20.24 -1.67
N VAL A 106 -10.39 19.35 -1.17
CA VAL A 106 -10.63 18.55 0.05
C VAL A 106 -10.42 19.40 1.31
N GLY A 107 -9.58 20.44 1.23
CA GLY A 107 -9.19 21.23 2.40
C GLY A 107 -7.94 20.68 3.07
N LYS A 108 -7.18 21.57 3.71
CA LYS A 108 -5.82 21.28 4.20
C LYS A 108 -5.79 20.17 5.24
N ASP A 109 -6.71 20.19 6.21
CA ASP A 109 -6.69 19.27 7.35
C ASP A 109 -7.07 17.84 6.93
N GLU A 110 -8.12 17.70 6.12
CA GLU A 110 -8.54 16.41 5.58
C GLU A 110 -7.53 15.87 4.56
N TYR A 111 -6.96 16.73 3.70
CA TYR A 111 -5.89 16.30 2.82
C TYR A 111 -4.69 15.76 3.61
N LYS A 112 -4.29 16.46 4.69
CA LYS A 112 -3.19 16.04 5.56
C LYS A 112 -3.46 14.71 6.25
N SER A 113 -4.69 14.47 6.71
CA SER A 113 -5.05 13.17 7.31
C SER A 113 -4.91 12.04 6.30
N ILE A 114 -5.39 12.22 5.07
CA ILE A 114 -5.28 11.23 3.99
C ILE A 114 -3.83 10.92 3.65
N VAL A 115 -2.98 11.94 3.39
CA VAL A 115 -1.59 11.69 2.97
C VAL A 115 -0.66 11.26 4.11
N SER A 116 -1.08 11.48 5.36
CA SER A 116 -0.31 11.05 6.54
C SER A 116 -0.33 9.53 6.71
N GLU A 117 -1.40 8.86 6.28
CA GLU A 117 -1.49 7.41 6.28
C GLU A 117 -0.65 6.81 5.15
N LYS A 118 0.59 6.43 5.48
CA LYS A 118 1.52 5.84 4.51
C LYS A 118 1.26 4.35 4.37
N PHE A 119 0.78 3.95 3.19
CA PHE A 119 0.62 2.55 2.81
C PHE A 119 1.63 2.08 1.76
N ASN A 120 1.90 0.79 1.77
CA ASN A 120 2.59 0.05 0.71
C ASN A 120 1.62 -0.94 0.10
N VAL A 121 1.89 -1.27 -1.16
CA VAL A 121 1.12 -2.25 -1.92
C VAL A 121 1.65 -3.63 -1.60
N VAL A 122 0.75 -4.51 -1.18
CA VAL A 122 1.06 -5.94 -1.09
C VAL A 122 1.12 -6.50 -2.51
N LYS A 123 2.27 -7.06 -2.89
CA LYS A 123 2.41 -7.76 -4.16
C LYS A 123 2.19 -9.24 -3.90
N ASN A 124 1.06 -9.76 -4.36
CA ASN A 124 0.89 -11.20 -4.44
C ASN A 124 1.95 -11.73 -5.41
N LYS A 125 2.81 -12.62 -4.92
CA LYS A 125 3.85 -13.30 -5.71
C LYS A 125 3.22 -14.28 -6.68
#